data_AF-A0A4U0P372-F1
#
_entry.id   AF-A0A4U0P372-F1
#
_cell.length_a   1.000
_cell.length_b   1.000
_cell.length_c   1.000
_cell.angle_alpha   90.00
_cell.angle_beta   90.00
_cell.angle_gamma   90.00
#
_symmetry.space_group_name_H-M   'P 1'
#
loop_
_entity.id
_entity.type
_entity.pdbx_description
1 polymer ?
#
loop_
_entity_poly.entity_id
_entity_poly.type
_entity_poly.pdbx_seq_one_letter_code
_entity_poly.pdbx_strand_id
1 'polypeptide(L)'
;MIPVQGIESIEVLRTMPYKFAYGAQDEKSMIFVITTKEGGVSLNKAIIPKGILTITPTGLYADKTFYKPTYEASDNTNGIKDLRTMIHWEPSIVINKSGKTSFEFYTPDTTGTYRIIIEGIDINGRIGIKTVDFNVREK
;
A
#
# COMPACT_ATOMS: atom_id res chain seq x y z
N MET A 1 3.66 -19.72 -20.56
CA MET A 1 4.09 -20.45 -21.76
C MET A 1 5.55 -20.10 -22.02
N ILE A 2 6.45 -21.06 -22.20
CA ILE A 2 7.88 -20.78 -22.46
C ILE A 2 8.03 -20.44 -23.95
N PRO A 3 8.54 -19.26 -24.34
CA PRO A 3 8.79 -18.94 -25.74
C PRO A 3 9.94 -19.80 -26.30
N VAL A 4 9.76 -20.37 -27.50
CA VAL A 4 10.73 -21.29 -28.13
C VAL A 4 12.11 -20.67 -28.28
N GLN A 5 12.18 -19.36 -28.53
CA GLN A 5 13.44 -18.62 -28.70
C GLN A 5 14.29 -18.58 -27.42
N GLY A 6 13.64 -18.70 -26.26
CA GLY A 6 14.27 -18.69 -24.94
C GLY A 6 14.81 -20.04 -24.47
N ILE A 7 14.55 -21.11 -25.23
CA ILE A 7 15.07 -22.45 -24.92
C ILE A 7 16.54 -22.51 -25.36
N GLU A 8 17.38 -22.97 -24.45
CA GLU A 8 18.80 -23.23 -24.69
C GLU A 8 19.03 -24.69 -25.06
N SER A 9 18.54 -25.61 -24.23
CA SER A 9 18.62 -27.04 -24.48
C SER A 9 17.38 -27.76 -23.96
N ILE A 10 17.09 -28.91 -24.58
CA ILE A 10 16.09 -29.87 -24.12
C ILE A 10 16.79 -31.22 -23.99
N GLU A 11 16.72 -31.80 -22.80
CA GLU A 11 17.35 -33.08 -22.48
C GLU A 11 16.30 -34.08 -22.01
N VAL A 12 16.52 -35.35 -22.37
CA VAL A 12 15.66 -36.47 -21.99
C VAL A 12 16.45 -37.39 -21.07
N LEU A 13 15.97 -37.55 -19.84
CA LEU A 13 16.60 -38.47 -18.90
C LEU A 13 16.21 -39.90 -19.27
N ARG A 14 17.20 -40.72 -19.61
CA ARG A 14 16.99 -42.10 -20.07
C ARG A 14 17.31 -43.14 -19.00
N THR A 15 18.31 -42.88 -18.16
CA THR A 15 18.77 -43.85 -17.15
C THR A 15 18.09 -43.64 -15.80
N MET A 16 17.85 -44.75 -15.10
CA MET A 16 17.09 -44.76 -13.85
C MET A 16 17.70 -43.90 -12.72
N PRO A 17 19.03 -43.88 -12.48
CA PRO A 17 19.59 -43.05 -11.42
C PRO A 17 19.27 -41.56 -11.58
N TYR A 18 19.34 -41.03 -12.80
CA TYR A 18 19.00 -39.63 -13.05
C TYR A 18 17.49 -39.39 -12.99
N LYS A 19 16.66 -40.33 -13.46
CA LYS A 19 15.20 -40.20 -13.36
C LYS A 19 14.72 -40.14 -11.90
N PHE A 20 15.29 -40.94 -11.00
CA PHE A 20 14.94 -40.92 -9.57
C PHE A 20 15.29 -39.61 -8.89
N ALA A 21 16.43 -38.98 -9.24
CA ALA A 21 16.82 -37.69 -8.66
C ALA A 21 15.77 -36.58 -8.89
N TYR A 22 14.96 -36.72 -9.93
CA TYR A 22 13.87 -35.80 -10.28
C TYR A 22 12.47 -36.37 -9.98
N GLY A 23 12.38 -37.45 -9.18
CA GLY A 23 11.12 -37.95 -8.63
C GLY A 23 10.35 -38.99 -9.46
N ALA A 24 10.95 -39.56 -10.51
CA ALA A 24 10.33 -40.69 -11.21
C ALA A 24 10.16 -41.90 -10.29
N GLN A 25 9.03 -42.62 -10.44
CA GLN A 25 8.71 -43.81 -9.62
C GLN A 25 8.90 -45.13 -10.37
N ASP A 26 8.97 -45.08 -11.70
CA ASP A 26 9.11 -46.27 -12.55
C ASP A 26 9.99 -45.99 -13.79
N GLU A 27 10.35 -47.05 -14.52
CA GLU A 27 11.17 -46.93 -15.74
C GLU A 27 10.43 -46.25 -16.90
N LYS A 28 9.10 -46.31 -16.89
CA LYS A 28 8.24 -45.75 -17.93
C LYS A 28 8.09 -44.24 -17.81
N SER A 29 8.41 -43.67 -16.65
CA SER A 29 8.43 -42.24 -16.39
C SER A 29 9.41 -41.55 -17.34
N MET A 30 8.94 -40.47 -17.97
CA MET A 30 9.71 -39.67 -18.91
C MET A 30 9.89 -38.27 -18.33
N ILE A 31 11.14 -37.84 -18.21
CA ILE A 31 11.50 -36.54 -17.67
C ILE A 31 12.18 -35.74 -18.76
N PHE A 32 11.66 -34.55 -19.01
CA PHE A 32 12.29 -33.53 -19.84
C PHE A 32 12.91 -32.48 -18.92
N VAL A 33 14.18 -32.18 -19.16
CA VAL A 33 14.86 -31.04 -18.55
C VAL A 33 14.97 -29.97 -19.62
N ILE A 34 14.38 -28.80 -19.36
CA ILE A 34 14.40 -27.66 -20.28
C ILE A 34 15.25 -26.59 -19.63
N THR A 35 16.38 -26.27 -20.27
CA THR A 35 17.26 -25.18 -19.86
C THR A 35 16.93 -23.95 -20.69
N THR A 36 16.82 -22.79 -20.05
CA THR A 36 16.51 -21.52 -20.71
C THR A 36 17.73 -20.61 -20.71
N LYS A 37 17.97 -19.92 -21.83
CA LYS A 37 19.17 -19.09 -22.07
C LYS A 37 19.37 -17.97 -21.04
N GLU A 38 18.27 -17.49 -20.44
CA GLU A 38 18.31 -16.37 -19.51
C GLU A 38 18.61 -16.79 -18.06
N GLY A 39 18.70 -18.09 -17.76
CA GLY A 39 19.12 -18.63 -16.47
C GLY A 39 18.25 -18.17 -15.28
N GLY A 40 17.40 -19.07 -14.78
CA GLY A 40 16.56 -18.79 -13.62
C GLY A 40 15.39 -17.86 -13.95
N VAL A 41 14.20 -18.29 -13.56
CA VAL A 41 13.00 -17.45 -13.60
C VAL A 41 13.28 -16.25 -12.69
N SER A 42 13.72 -15.15 -13.28
CA SER A 42 13.61 -13.85 -12.62
C SER A 42 12.11 -13.63 -12.47
N LEU A 43 11.56 -14.02 -11.31
CA LEU A 43 10.16 -13.85 -10.94
C LEU A 43 9.72 -12.36 -11.02
N ASN A 44 10.67 -11.45 -11.28
CA ASN A 44 10.50 -10.02 -11.43
C ASN A 44 11.05 -9.44 -12.74
N LYS A 45 11.25 -10.22 -13.82
CA LYS A 45 11.45 -9.58 -15.14
C LYS A 45 10.07 -9.15 -15.64
N ALA A 46 9.66 -7.95 -15.22
CA ALA A 46 8.55 -7.25 -15.84
C ALA A 46 8.86 -7.19 -17.35
N ILE A 47 8.19 -8.04 -18.12
CA ILE A 47 8.16 -7.89 -19.56
C ILE A 47 7.43 -6.56 -19.77
N ILE A 48 8.19 -5.48 -19.96
CA ILE A 48 7.64 -4.19 -20.37
C ILE A 48 7.58 -4.25 -21.90
N PRO A 49 6.41 -4.54 -22.51
CA PRO A 49 6.25 -4.50 -23.95
C PRO A 49 6.70 -3.14 -24.50
N LYS A 50 7.63 -3.13 -25.45
CA LYS A 50 8.04 -1.91 -26.15
C LYS A 50 6.84 -1.35 -26.91
N GLY A 51 6.42 -0.13 -26.58
CA GLY A 51 5.28 0.55 -27.20
C GLY A 51 3.95 0.43 -26.44
N ILE A 52 3.90 -0.31 -25.33
CA ILE A 52 2.73 -0.36 -24.45
C ILE A 52 3.16 0.10 -23.05
N LEU A 53 2.54 1.18 -22.56
CA LEU A 53 2.74 1.66 -21.21
C LEU A 53 1.89 0.80 -20.25
N THR A 54 2.52 -0.17 -19.59
CA THR A 54 1.87 -0.95 -18.54
C THR A 54 1.86 -0.13 -17.25
N ILE A 55 0.75 0.57 -16.99
CA ILE A 55 0.46 1.13 -15.67
C ILE A 55 -0.26 0.08 -14.82
N THR A 56 0.28 -0.23 -13.65
CA THR A 56 -0.46 -0.97 -12.62
C THR A 56 -1.07 0.06 -11.68
N PRO A 57 -2.35 0.43 -11.84
CA PRO A 57 -2.97 1.36 -10.91
C PRO A 57 -2.98 0.70 -9.53
N THR A 58 -2.38 1.37 -8.55
CA THR A 58 -2.59 1.02 -7.14
C THR A 58 -4.09 1.17 -6.88
N GLY A 59 -4.74 0.11 -6.39
CA GLY A 59 -6.19 0.08 -6.22
C GLY A 59 -6.71 1.24 -5.35
N LEU A 60 -8.02 1.49 -5.40
CA LEU A 60 -8.68 2.47 -4.53
C LEU A 60 -8.43 2.08 -3.07
N TYR A 61 -7.73 2.94 -2.33
CA TYR A 61 -7.55 2.79 -0.89
C TYR A 61 -8.89 3.13 -0.22
N ALA A 62 -9.47 2.19 0.51
CA ALA A 62 -10.67 2.46 1.30
C ALA A 62 -10.32 3.47 2.40
N ASP A 63 -11.15 4.50 2.57
CA ASP A 63 -10.95 5.57 3.56
C ASP A 63 -10.70 4.96 4.95
N LYS A 64 -9.45 5.05 5.42
CA LYS A 64 -9.12 4.63 6.78
C LYS A 64 -9.62 5.70 7.74
N THR A 65 -10.76 5.46 8.36
CA THR A 65 -11.22 6.28 9.48
C THR A 65 -10.28 6.06 10.67
N PHE A 66 -9.51 7.06 11.05
CA PHE A 66 -8.70 7.01 12.27
C PHE A 66 -9.60 7.10 13.51
N TYR A 67 -9.14 6.49 14.60
CA TYR A 67 -9.87 6.47 15.87
C TYR A 67 -10.06 7.90 16.41
N LYS A 68 -11.33 8.30 16.58
CA LYS A 68 -11.73 9.52 17.27
C LYS A 68 -12.24 9.12 18.66
N PRO A 69 -11.49 9.37 19.74
CA PRO A 69 -12.05 9.20 21.08
C PRO A 69 -13.22 10.16 21.24
N THR A 70 -14.34 9.63 21.73
CA THR A 70 -15.50 10.44 22.11
C THR A 70 -15.18 11.09 23.44
N TYR A 71 -15.16 12.41 23.50
CA TYR A 71 -15.00 13.16 24.75
C TYR A 71 -16.38 13.61 25.24
N GLU A 72 -17.25 12.67 25.56
CA GLU A 72 -18.49 13.00 26.28
C GLU A 72 -18.14 13.38 27.72
N ALA A 73 -18.87 14.35 28.29
CA ALA A 73 -18.60 14.88 29.63
C ALA A 73 -18.67 13.84 30.77
N SER A 74 -19.14 12.62 30.49
CA SER A 74 -19.21 11.49 31.43
C SER A 74 -18.04 10.51 31.36
N ASP A 75 -17.19 10.58 30.32
CA ASP A 75 -16.04 9.69 30.20
C ASP A 75 -14.90 10.19 31.08
N ASN A 76 -15.01 9.83 32.36
CA ASN A 76 -13.95 9.88 33.34
C ASN A 76 -12.80 8.96 32.88
N THR A 77 -11.97 9.41 31.95
CA THR A 77 -10.61 8.88 31.76
C THR A 77 -9.75 9.34 32.94
N ASN A 78 -10.09 8.85 34.14
CA ASN A 78 -9.42 9.16 35.38
C ASN A 78 -7.96 8.66 35.33
N GLY A 79 -7.06 9.55 34.89
CA GLY A 79 -5.61 9.40 35.07
C GLY A 79 -4.78 8.95 33.86
N ILE A 80 -5.38 8.70 32.69
CA ILE A 80 -4.61 8.33 31.48
C ILE A 80 -4.29 9.61 30.70
N LYS A 81 -3.00 9.97 30.62
CA LYS A 81 -2.52 11.09 29.80
C LYS A 81 -2.74 10.81 28.32
N ASP A 82 -3.31 11.78 27.60
CA ASP A 82 -3.41 11.72 26.14
C ASP A 82 -2.08 12.15 25.51
N LEU A 83 -1.35 11.19 24.93
CA LEU A 83 -0.03 11.38 24.31
C LEU A 83 -0.06 11.16 22.79
N ARG A 84 -1.23 11.24 22.16
CA ARG A 84 -1.36 10.98 20.72
C ARG A 84 -0.69 12.08 19.90
N THR A 85 0.03 11.67 18.86
CA THR A 85 0.66 12.58 17.88
C THR A 85 -0.30 13.01 16.76
N MET A 86 -1.28 12.18 16.44
CA MET A 86 -2.33 12.44 15.46
C MET A 86 -3.63 12.76 16.19
N ILE A 87 -3.97 14.05 16.21
CA ILE A 87 -5.09 14.58 16.99
C ILE A 87 -6.42 14.36 16.26
N HIS A 88 -6.45 14.72 14.99
CA HIS A 88 -7.67 14.77 14.19
C HIS A 88 -7.37 14.40 12.74
N TRP A 89 -8.24 13.57 12.17
CA TRP A 89 -8.22 13.21 10.76
C TRP A 89 -9.63 13.02 10.25
N GLU A 90 -9.99 13.80 9.25
CA GLU A 90 -11.28 13.76 8.59
C GLU A 90 -11.04 13.75 7.07
N PRO A 91 -11.18 12.60 6.40
CA PRO A 91 -10.93 12.50 4.96
C PRO A 91 -11.99 13.22 4.12
N SER A 92 -13.20 13.45 4.66
CA SER A 92 -14.32 14.02 3.90
C SER A 92 -14.98 15.17 4.65
N ILE A 93 -14.51 16.39 4.35
CA ILE A 93 -15.16 17.62 4.80
C ILE A 93 -15.96 18.23 3.64
N VAL A 94 -17.29 18.18 3.74
CA VAL A 94 -18.17 18.80 2.75
C VAL A 94 -18.26 20.31 3.03
N ILE A 95 -17.88 21.12 2.06
CA ILE A 95 -17.97 22.58 2.13
C ILE A 95 -19.35 23.01 1.65
N ASN A 96 -19.99 23.94 2.37
CA ASN A 96 -21.30 24.46 1.96
C ASN A 96 -21.19 25.33 0.70
N LYS A 97 -22.34 25.65 0.07
CA LYS A 97 -22.40 26.52 -1.13
C LYS A 97 -21.79 27.92 -0.92
N SER A 98 -21.66 28.36 0.33
CA SER A 98 -21.06 29.64 0.70
C SER A 98 -19.54 29.57 0.86
N GLY A 99 -18.92 28.41 0.59
CA GLY A 99 -17.46 28.22 0.68
C GLY A 99 -16.93 28.14 2.11
N LYS A 100 -17.79 27.92 3.11
CA LYS A 100 -17.39 27.84 4.52
C LYS A 100 -17.65 26.45 5.09
N THR A 101 -16.76 26.02 5.99
CA THR A 101 -16.92 24.82 6.80
C THR A 101 -16.28 25.06 8.16
N SER A 102 -16.71 24.31 9.17
CA SER A 102 -16.20 24.37 10.53
C SER A 102 -16.11 22.96 11.10
N PHE A 103 -15.06 22.71 11.88
CA PHE A 103 -14.84 21.45 12.57
C PHE A 103 -14.27 21.75 13.96
N GLU A 104 -14.52 20.85 14.90
CA GLU A 104 -14.05 20.94 16.27
C GLU A 104 -13.22 19.70 16.61
N PHE A 105 -12.22 19.88 17.44
CA PHE A 105 -11.34 18.82 17.89
C PHE A 105 -10.77 19.15 19.27
N TYR A 106 -10.35 18.12 20.00
CA TYR A 106 -9.71 18.26 21.30
C TYR A 106 -8.20 18.10 21.15
N THR A 107 -7.42 18.90 21.87
CA THR A 107 -5.96 18.76 21.92
C THR A 107 -5.54 17.75 22.99
N PRO A 108 -4.45 17.01 22.78
CA PRO A 108 -3.88 16.12 23.80
C PRO A 108 -3.23 16.93 24.92
N ASP A 109 -2.86 16.26 26.01
CA ASP A 109 -2.25 16.89 27.19
C ASP A 109 -0.80 17.38 26.94
N THR A 110 -0.24 17.07 25.78
CA THR A 110 1.14 17.43 25.44
C THR A 110 1.20 18.87 24.93
N THR A 111 2.09 19.68 25.51
CA THR A 111 2.36 21.03 25.00
C THR A 111 3.31 21.01 23.82
N GLY A 112 3.19 22.00 22.94
CA GLY A 112 4.08 22.11 21.77
C GLY A 112 3.45 22.83 20.59
N THR A 113 4.18 22.81 19.47
CA THR A 113 3.72 23.33 18.19
C THR A 113 3.02 22.22 17.42
N TYR A 114 1.77 22.46 17.08
CA TYR A 114 0.93 21.57 16.30
C TYR A 114 0.72 22.13 14.90
N ARG A 115 0.56 21.22 13.95
CA ARG A 115 0.37 21.53 12.54
C ARG A 115 -0.95 20.96 12.05
N ILE A 116 -1.76 21.81 11.42
CA ILE A 116 -2.95 21.44 10.69
C ILE A 116 -2.59 21.46 9.21
N ILE A 117 -2.86 20.36 8.52
CA ILE A 117 -2.72 20.24 7.06
C ILE A 117 -4.11 20.01 6.51
N ILE A 118 -4.56 20.88 5.61
CA ILE A 118 -5.84 20.77 4.91
C ILE A 118 -5.51 20.54 3.44
N GLU A 119 -5.94 19.40 2.92
CA GLU A 119 -5.78 19.03 1.52
C GLU A 119 -7.17 18.80 0.92
N GLY A 120 -7.35 19.18 -0.34
CA GLY A 120 -8.64 18.99 -1.00
C GLY A 120 -8.58 19.23 -2.49
N ILE A 121 -9.64 18.81 -3.16
CA ILE A 121 -9.84 19.00 -4.59
C ILE A 121 -11.21 19.63 -4.83
N ASP A 122 -11.30 20.58 -5.76
CA ASP A 122 -12.58 21.16 -6.16
C ASP A 122 -13.26 20.34 -7.27
N ILE A 123 -14.51 20.70 -7.60
CA ILE A 123 -15.28 20.02 -8.66
C ILE A 123 -14.64 20.10 -10.05
N ASN A 124 -13.72 21.05 -10.26
CA ASN A 124 -13.00 21.24 -11.52
C ASN A 124 -11.65 20.52 -11.52
N GLY A 125 -11.33 19.75 -10.46
CA GLY A 125 -10.08 19.02 -10.32
C GLY A 125 -8.90 19.86 -9.84
N ARG A 126 -9.12 21.07 -9.33
CA ARG A 126 -8.06 21.93 -8.79
C ARG A 126 -7.71 21.50 -7.37
N ILE A 127 -6.43 21.28 -7.12
CA ILE A 127 -5.90 20.85 -5.83
C ILE A 127 -5.58 22.10 -4.98
N GLY A 128 -5.95 22.03 -3.69
CA GLY A 128 -5.60 23.02 -2.69
C GLY A 128 -4.92 22.35 -1.50
N ILE A 129 -3.82 22.93 -1.04
CA ILE A 129 -3.13 22.53 0.20
C ILE A 129 -2.97 23.78 1.05
N LYS A 130 -3.28 23.68 2.33
CA LYS A 130 -3.05 24.73 3.32
C LYS A 130 -2.50 24.15 4.61
N THR A 131 -1.41 24.74 5.07
CA THR A 131 -0.76 24.38 6.34
C THR A 131 -0.91 25.53 7.32
N VAL A 132 -1.31 25.21 8.56
CA VAL A 132 -1.46 26.17 9.65
C VAL A 132 -0.79 25.61 10.90
N ASP A 133 0.14 26.35 11.47
CA ASP A 133 0.83 25.98 12.70
C ASP A 133 0.24 26.77 13.87
N PHE A 134 0.01 26.11 15.01
CA PHE A 134 -0.49 26.73 16.24
C PHE A 134 0.21 26.14 17.47
N ASN A 135 0.24 26.90 18.58
CA ASN A 135 0.92 26.47 19.81
C ASN A 135 -0.10 26.14 20.89
N VAL A 136 0.03 24.95 21.47
CA VAL A 136 -0.70 24.54 22.67
C VAL A 136 0.21 24.73 23.87
N ARG A 137 -0.28 25.50 24.84
CA ARG A 137 0.42 25.81 26.10
C ARG A 137 -0.37 25.22 27.27
N GLU A 138 0.35 24.90 28.34
CA GLU A 138 -0.27 24.57 29.62
C GLU A 138 -1.09 25.78 30.10
N LYS A 139 -2.20 25.48 30.77
CA LYS A 139 -3.14 26.46 31.30
C LYS A 139 -2.63 27.10 32.59
#